data_AF-A0A6B3HMP0-F1
#
_entry.id   AF-A0A6B3HMP0-F1
#
_cell.length_a   1.000
_cell.length_b   1.000
_cell.length_c   1.000
_cell.angle_alpha   90.00
_cell.angle_beta   90.00
_cell.angle_gamma   90.00
#
_symmetry.space_group_name_H-M   'P 1'
#
loop_
_entity.id
_entity.type
_entity.pdbx_description
1 polymer ?
#
loop_
_entity_poly.entity_id
_entity_poly.type
_entity_poly.pdbx_seq_one_letter_code
_entity_poly.pdbx_strand_id
1 'polypeptide(L)'
;AGLLPETDEATGLVRDRVRALNALIEDLLEISRLDAGAERARLDAVPLGEFVTDVVRRTGTGTQVAAGDAEVVETDPRRVERIVVNLVTNAHRHGAGPVR
;
A
#
# COMPACT_ATOMS: atom_id res chain seq x y z
N ALA A 1 24.60 39.70 9.63
CA ALA A 1 23.68 38.78 10.34
C ALA A 1 23.42 37.61 9.40
N GLY A 2 24.10 36.49 9.59
CA GLY A 2 24.10 35.37 8.65
C GLY A 2 24.35 34.08 9.38
N LEU A 3 23.28 33.50 9.89
CA LEU A 3 23.07 32.14 10.41
C LEU A 3 21.53 32.06 10.37
N LEU A 4 20.86 31.35 9.46
CA LEU A 4 20.71 29.89 9.45
C LEU A 4 20.00 29.47 8.14
N PRO A 5 20.67 28.79 7.19
CA PRO A 5 20.03 27.87 6.24
C PRO A 5 20.24 26.40 6.66
N GLU A 6 21.30 26.12 7.42
CA GLU A 6 21.75 24.78 7.82
C GLU A 6 20.70 24.02 8.66
N THR A 7 19.95 24.73 9.50
CA THR A 7 18.99 24.12 10.44
C THR A 7 17.77 23.54 9.74
N ASP A 8 17.32 24.17 8.65
CA ASP A 8 16.15 23.69 7.91
C ASP A 8 16.47 22.42 7.10
N GLU A 9 17.67 22.34 6.53
CA GLU A 9 18.12 21.15 5.81
C GLU A 9 18.36 19.97 6.75
N ALA A 10 19.05 20.18 7.88
CA ALA A 10 19.25 19.17 8.91
C ALA A 10 17.90 18.71 9.51
N THR A 11 16.97 19.64 9.74
CA THR A 11 15.62 19.31 10.23
C THR A 11 14.81 18.52 9.20
N GLY A 12 14.94 18.84 7.91
CA GLY A 12 14.33 18.09 6.81
C GLY A 12 14.81 16.64 6.76
N LEU A 13 16.13 16.44 6.81
CA LEU A 13 16.76 15.12 6.82
C LEU A 13 16.33 14.27 8.02
N VAL A 14 16.28 14.87 9.22
CA VAL A 14 15.79 14.19 10.42
C VAL A 14 14.32 13.78 10.26
N ARG A 15 13.46 14.66 9.74
CA ARG A 15 12.04 14.35 9.49
C ARG A 15 11.86 13.19 8.53
N ASP A 16 12.64 13.16 7.44
CA ASP A 16 12.56 12.08 6.47
C ASP A 16 13.05 10.75 7.05
N ARG A 17 14.09 10.79 7.89
CA ARG A 17 14.57 9.60 8.61
C ARG A 17 13.53 9.06 9.58
N VAL A 18 12.83 9.94 10.30
CA VAL A 18 11.74 9.55 11.21
C VAL A 18 10.57 8.93 10.44
N ARG A 19 10.19 9.50 9.29
CA ARG A 19 9.16 8.91 8.43
C ARG A 19 9.54 7.52 7.93
N ALA A 20 10.79 7.36 7.50
CA ALA A 20 11.30 6.06 7.07
C ALA A 20 11.30 5.04 8.22
N LEU A 21 11.71 5.44 9.43
CA LEU A 21 11.67 4.57 10.61
C LEU A 21 10.24 4.14 10.97
N ASN A 22 9.28 5.06 10.92
CA ASN A 22 7.87 4.74 11.20
C ASN A 22 7.32 3.72 10.19
N ALA A 23 7.60 3.89 8.90
CA ALA A 23 7.21 2.93 7.88
C ALA A 23 7.80 1.53 8.16
N LEU A 24 9.09 1.45 8.50
CA LEU A 24 9.74 0.18 8.84
C LEU A 24 9.14 -0.47 10.09
N ILE A 25 8.73 0.31 11.09
CA ILE A 25 8.07 -0.20 12.30
C ILE A 25 6.66 -0.70 11.96
N GLU A 26 5.89 0.03 11.15
CA GLU A 26 4.56 -0.39 10.69
C GLU A 26 4.63 -1.70 9.91
N ASP A 27 5.59 -1.82 8.99
CA ASP A 27 5.86 -3.05 8.23
C ASP A 27 6.23 -4.21 9.16
N LEU A 28 7.09 -3.98 10.16
CA LEU A 28 7.49 -5.02 11.12
C LEU A 28 6.32 -5.47 12.00
N LEU A 29 5.48 -4.54 12.45
CA LEU A 29 4.29 -4.85 13.24
C LEU A 29 3.23 -5.59 12.40
N GLU A 30 3.13 -5.27 11.11
CA GLU A 30 2.33 -6.02 10.16
C GLU A 30 2.82 -7.46 10.03
N ILE A 31 4.11 -7.68 9.78
CA ILE A 31 4.73 -9.01 9.71
C ILE A 31 4.48 -9.78 11.01
N SER A 32 4.73 -9.15 12.17
CA SER A 32 4.52 -9.77 13.49
C SER A 32 3.07 -10.22 13.73
N ARG A 33 2.08 -9.45 13.28
CA ARG A 33 0.65 -9.84 13.38
C ARG A 33 0.28 -10.98 12.45
N LEU A 34 0.86 -11.01 11.25
CA LEU A 34 0.68 -12.10 10.29
C LEU A 34 1.32 -13.40 10.82
N ASP A 35 2.55 -13.33 11.34
CA ASP A 35 3.31 -14.48 11.88
C ASP A 35 2.71 -15.05 13.17
N ALA A 36 2.12 -14.21 14.03
CA ALA A 36 1.48 -14.65 15.26
C ALA A 36 0.17 -15.43 15.04
N GLY A 37 -0.29 -15.59 13.78
CA GLY A 37 -1.55 -16.26 13.45
C GLY A 37 -2.79 -15.58 14.06
N ALA A 38 -2.64 -14.37 14.61
CA ALA A 38 -3.67 -13.65 15.36
C ALA A 38 -4.81 -13.17 14.47
N GLU A 39 -4.55 -13.04 13.17
CA GLU A 39 -5.52 -12.54 12.21
C GLU A 39 -5.99 -13.68 11.31
N ARG A 40 -7.02 -14.39 11.77
CA ARG A 40 -7.74 -15.37 10.94
C ARG A 40 -8.37 -14.63 9.76
N ALA A 41 -8.11 -15.12 8.55
CA ALA A 41 -8.78 -14.64 7.36
C ALA A 41 -10.30 -14.81 7.55
N ARG A 42 -11.05 -13.73 7.33
CA ARG A 42 -12.51 -13.81 7.25
C ARG A 42 -12.85 -13.97 5.78
N LEU A 43 -13.13 -15.20 5.39
CA LEU A 43 -13.42 -15.55 4.01
C LEU A 43 -14.84 -15.13 3.66
N ASP A 44 -14.97 -14.46 2.52
CA ASP A 44 -16.23 -14.13 1.87
C ASP A 44 -16.13 -14.53 0.39
N ALA A 45 -17.26 -14.80 -0.25
CA ALA A 45 -17.33 -14.99 -1.69
C ALA A 45 -17.21 -13.63 -2.39
N VAL A 46 -16.09 -13.39 -3.06
CA VAL A 46 -15.75 -12.09 -3.67
C VAL A 46 -15.71 -12.21 -5.18
N PRO A 47 -16.49 -11.41 -5.95
CA PRO A 47 -16.29 -11.26 -7.40
C PRO A 47 -14.97 -10.52 -7.64
N LEU A 48 -13.87 -11.26 -7.77
CA LEU A 48 -12.53 -10.74 -7.57
C LEU A 48 -12.15 -9.67 -8.61
N GLY A 49 -12.55 -9.87 -9.87
CA GLY A 49 -12.27 -8.91 -10.95
C GLY A 49 -12.91 -7.54 -10.73
N GLU A 50 -14.20 -7.52 -10.36
CA GLU A 50 -14.92 -6.29 -10.03
C GLU A 50 -14.35 -5.62 -8.79
N PHE A 51 -14.09 -6.41 -7.76
CA PHE A 51 -13.54 -5.92 -6.50
C PHE A 51 -12.20 -5.22 -6.68
N VAL A 52 -11.25 -5.86 -7.38
CA VAL A 52 -9.92 -5.29 -7.64
C VAL A 52 -10.03 -4.04 -8.51
N THR A 53 -10.87 -4.05 -9.54
CA THR A 53 -11.10 -2.89 -10.40
C THR A 53 -11.61 -1.69 -9.59
N ASP A 54 -12.54 -1.92 -8.67
CA ASP A 54 -13.07 -0.89 -7.79
C ASP A 54 -12.03 -0.37 -6.78
N VAL A 55 -11.25 -1.26 -6.17
CA VAL A 55 -10.15 -0.87 -5.26
C VAL A 55 -9.15 0.01 -6.00
N VAL A 56 -8.68 -0.40 -7.17
CA VAL A 56 -7.71 0.38 -7.95
C VAL A 56 -8.29 1.74 -8.36
N ARG A 57 -9.55 1.78 -8.80
CA ARG A 57 -10.24 3.05 -9.12
C ARG A 57 -10.26 4.01 -7.92
N ARG A 58 -10.51 3.51 -6.70
CA ARG A 58 -10.50 4.32 -5.46
C ARG A 58 -9.13 4.92 -5.11
N THR A 59 -8.03 4.34 -5.63
CA THR A 59 -6.69 4.93 -5.42
C THR A 59 -6.52 6.28 -6.12
N GLY A 60 -7.35 6.61 -7.11
CA GLY A 60 -7.29 7.89 -7.84
C GLY A 60 -6.05 8.05 -8.73
N THR A 61 -5.28 6.98 -8.94
CA THR A 61 -3.98 7.02 -9.64
C THR A 61 -4.09 6.92 -11.17
N GLY A 62 -5.29 6.77 -11.73
CA GLY A 62 -5.49 6.56 -13.17
C GLY A 62 -4.95 5.22 -13.68
N THR A 63 -4.64 4.29 -12.78
CA THR A 63 -4.13 2.95 -13.10
C THR A 63 -5.18 2.14 -13.86
N GLN A 64 -4.78 1.52 -14.97
CA GLN A 64 -5.61 0.57 -15.70
C GLN A 64 -5.51 -0.80 -15.03
N VAL A 65 -6.57 -1.59 -15.08
CA VAL A 65 -6.56 -2.97 -14.58
C VAL A 65 -7.19 -3.87 -15.62
N ALA A 66 -6.48 -4.93 -16.01
CA ALA A 66 -7.05 -6.01 -16.79
C ALA A 66 -7.46 -7.15 -15.84
N ALA A 67 -8.71 -7.14 -15.39
CA ALA A 67 -9.29 -8.28 -14.70
C ALA A 67 -9.76 -9.31 -15.74
N GLY A 68 -9.45 -10.59 -15.52
CA GLY A 68 -10.06 -11.69 -16.27
C GLY A 68 -11.55 -11.82 -15.97
N ASP A 69 -12.22 -12.82 -16.56
CA ASP A 69 -13.64 -13.08 -16.31
C ASP A 69 -13.94 -13.11 -14.80
N ALA A 70 -15.11 -12.58 -14.42
CA ALA A 70 -15.53 -12.33 -13.04
C ALA A 70 -15.68 -13.62 -12.22
N GLU A 71 -14.55 -14.20 -11.82
CA GLU A 71 -14.50 -15.37 -10.96
C GLU A 71 -14.81 -14.94 -9.52
N VAL A 72 -15.81 -15.61 -8.93
CA VAL A 72 -16.12 -15.47 -7.52
C VAL A 72 -15.20 -16.40 -6.74
N VAL A 73 -14.37 -15.84 -5.86
CA VAL A 73 -13.37 -16.58 -5.08
C VAL A 73 -13.65 -16.41 -3.60
N GLU A 74 -13.51 -17.49 -2.82
CA GLU A 74 -13.51 -17.40 -1.35
C GLU A 74 -12.18 -16.82 -0.84
N THR A 75 -12.21 -15.58 -0.36
CA THR A 75 -11.01 -14.87 0.12
C THR A 75 -11.36 -13.81 1.16
N ASP A 76 -10.39 -13.20 1.84
CA ASP A 76 -10.62 -12.06 2.73
C ASP A 76 -10.54 -10.74 1.94
N PRO A 77 -11.67 -10.07 1.63
CA PRO A 77 -11.69 -8.88 0.79
C PRO A 77 -10.84 -7.74 1.38
N ARG A 78 -10.75 -7.64 2.71
CA ARG A 78 -9.99 -6.57 3.38
C ARG A 78 -8.49 -6.74 3.17
N ARG A 79 -8.01 -7.99 3.18
CA ARG A 79 -6.61 -8.28 2.84
C ARG A 79 -6.32 -8.01 1.37
N VAL A 80 -7.20 -8.46 0.47
CA VAL A 80 -7.03 -8.22 -0.97
C VAL A 80 -6.98 -6.72 -1.26
N GLU A 81 -7.88 -5.93 -0.70
CA GLU A 81 -7.87 -4.47 -0.86
C GLU A 81 -6.55 -3.86 -0.40
N ARG A 82 -6.09 -4.22 0.80
CA ARG A 82 -4.83 -3.73 1.34
C ARG A 82 -3.64 -4.08 0.45
N ILE A 83 -3.55 -5.32 0.00
CA ILE A 83 -2.48 -5.80 -0.89
C ILE A 83 -2.50 -5.00 -2.19
N VAL A 84 -3.66 -4.87 -2.83
CA VAL A 84 -3.79 -4.15 -4.10
C VAL A 84 -3.43 -2.68 -3.95
N VAL A 85 -3.93 -2.00 -2.92
CA VAL A 85 -3.58 -0.59 -2.64
C VAL A 85 -2.07 -0.43 -2.48
N ASN A 86 -1.44 -1.27 -1.65
CA ASN A 86 0.00 -1.21 -1.42
C ASN A 86 0.79 -1.42 -2.70
N LEU A 87 0.42 -2.40 -3.52
CA LEU A 87 1.10 -2.69 -4.79
C LEU A 87 0.97 -1.52 -5.77
N VAL A 88 -0.24 -0.95 -5.94
CA VAL A 88 -0.45 0.19 -6.83
C VAL A 88 0.32 1.41 -6.34
N THR A 89 0.26 1.72 -5.04
CA THR A 89 1.02 2.83 -4.47
C THR A 89 2.53 2.64 -4.66
N ASN A 90 3.05 1.42 -4.47
CA ASN A 90 4.45 1.12 -4.73
C ASN A 90 4.81 1.26 -6.20
N ALA A 91 3.96 0.80 -7.11
CA ALA A 91 4.20 0.92 -8.55
C ALA A 91 4.34 2.38 -8.99
N HIS A 92 3.50 3.29 -8.46
CA HIS A 92 3.61 4.72 -8.76
C HIS A 92 4.81 5.39 -8.09
N ARG A 93 5.20 4.94 -6.90
CA ARG A 93 6.30 5.54 -6.13
C ARG A 93 7.67 5.09 -6.62
N HIS A 94 7.78 3.85 -7.07
CA HIS A 94 9.06 3.18 -7.32
C HIS A 94 9.17 2.55 -8.71
N GLY A 95 8.05 2.36 -9.42
CA GLY A 95 8.02 1.77 -10.75
C GLY A 95 8.22 2.77 -11.88
N ALA A 96 8.30 2.24 -13.11
CA ALA A 96 8.28 3.05 -14.32
C ALA A 96 6.85 3.12 -14.87
N GLY A 97 6.42 4.32 -15.28
CA GLY A 97 5.10 4.50 -15.88
C GLY A 97 5.01 3.95 -17.31
N PRO A 98 3.81 3.65 -17.81
CA PRO A 98 2.52 3.71 -17.11
C PRO A 98 2.22 2.42 -16.31
N VAL A 99 1.60 2.59 -15.13
CA VAL A 99 1.11 1.46 -14.31
C VAL A 99 -0.20 0.92 -14.91
N ARG A 100 -0.27 -0.38 -15.17
CA ARG A 100 -1.41 -1.10 -15.77
C ARG A 100 -1.56 -2.50 -15.18
#